data_AF-A0AA36JQZ7-F1
#
_entry.id   AF-A0AA36JQZ7-F1
#
_cell.length_a   1.000
_cell.length_b   1.000
_cell.length_c   1.000
_cell.angle_alpha   90.00
_cell.angle_beta   90.00
_cell.angle_gamma   90.00
#
_symmetry.space_group_name_H-M   'P 1'
#
loop_
_entity.id
_entity.type
_entity.pdbx_description
1 polymer ?
#
loop_
_entity_poly.entity_id
_entity_poly.type
_entity_poly.pdbx_seq_one_letter_code
_entity_poly.pdbx_strand_id
1 'polypeptide(L)'
;MGVVEVPCNASEHSALFRHLIELWDDIRSKNEPTSTHVPTRVQRSLLMSSDYMVVSLANNRFCFKKGVSHKSNGVYLVINQKRWVAYQKCHDVADCPEFRSHEFALPEELRPPAEPDAVAEDADAEGKDDPISQELLTQLMPIEDDPVTPPRLPIQRRASRSRSASPLAPSRKQRKLRRKRHSPEDRSAGEPQPSGSLPELQ
;
A
#
# COMPACT_ATOMS: atom_id res chain seq x y z
N MET A 1 15.14 -7.33 -9.66
CA MET A 1 13.70 -7.25 -9.97
C MET A 1 13.38 -5.80 -10.25
N GLY A 2 13.02 -5.45 -11.48
CA GLY A 2 12.70 -4.07 -11.85
C GLY A 2 11.29 -3.72 -11.39
N VAL A 3 11.14 -2.63 -10.64
CA VAL A 3 9.81 -2.05 -10.33
C VAL A 3 9.47 -1.12 -11.48
N VAL A 4 8.34 -1.37 -12.15
CA VAL A 4 7.88 -0.53 -13.26
C VAL A 4 6.75 0.36 -12.74
N GLU A 5 6.90 1.67 -12.91
CA GLU A 5 5.82 2.61 -12.62
C GLU A 5 4.79 2.53 -13.75
N VAL A 6 3.55 2.21 -13.39
CA VAL A 6 2.44 2.13 -14.35
C VAL A 6 1.77 3.50 -14.33
N PRO A 7 1.72 4.22 -15.45
CA PRO A 7 1.13 5.54 -15.46
C PRO A 7 -0.39 5.41 -15.28
N CYS A 8 -0.95 6.22 -14.37
CA CYS A 8 -2.37 6.11 -13.96
C CYS A 8 -3.38 6.48 -15.07
N ASN A 9 -2.90 6.93 -16.25
CA ASN A 9 -3.69 7.25 -17.42
C ASN A 9 -3.72 6.13 -18.48
N ALA A 10 -3.02 5.01 -18.26
CA ALA A 10 -3.16 3.83 -19.11
C ALA A 10 -4.63 3.40 -19.11
N SER A 11 -5.28 3.42 -20.27
CA SER A 11 -6.73 3.23 -20.43
C SER A 11 -7.22 1.92 -19.80
N GLU A 12 -6.41 0.86 -19.89
CA GLU A 12 -6.66 -0.48 -19.35
C GLU A 12 -6.88 -0.48 -17.84
N HIS A 13 -6.08 0.29 -17.10
CA HIS A 13 -6.17 0.34 -15.64
C HIS A 13 -7.17 1.38 -15.12
N SER A 14 -7.67 2.25 -16.00
CA SER A 14 -8.57 3.34 -15.60
C SER A 14 -9.86 2.82 -14.94
N ALA A 15 -10.39 1.68 -15.39
CA ALA A 15 -11.61 1.09 -14.86
C ALA A 15 -11.36 0.42 -13.51
N LEU A 16 -10.28 -0.36 -13.39
CA LEU A 16 -9.82 -0.94 -12.12
C LEU A 16 -9.59 0.13 -11.05
N PHE A 17 -8.88 1.21 -11.40
CA PHE A 17 -8.59 2.30 -10.46
C PHE A 17 -9.86 3.04 -10.01
N ARG A 18 -10.83 3.26 -10.91
CA ARG A 18 -12.14 3.82 -10.54
C ARG A 18 -12.87 2.91 -9.55
N HIS A 19 -12.91 1.61 -9.83
CA HIS A 19 -13.52 0.65 -8.92
C HIS A 19 -12.85 0.62 -7.54
N LEU A 20 -11.51 0.66 -7.49
CA LEU A 20 -10.79 0.71 -6.21
C LEU A 20 -11.06 2.01 -5.44
N ILE A 21 -11.16 3.14 -6.14
CA ILE A 21 -11.51 4.44 -5.54
C ILE A 21 -12.89 4.37 -4.92
N GLU A 22 -13.89 3.91 -5.68
CA GLU A 22 -15.28 3.79 -5.22
C GLU A 22 -15.40 2.84 -4.04
N LEU A 23 -14.78 1.66 -4.12
CA LEU A 23 -14.77 0.67 -3.05
C LEU A 23 -14.21 1.25 -1.75
N TRP A 24 -13.07 1.95 -1.82
CA TRP A 24 -12.44 2.55 -0.65
C TRP A 24 -13.18 3.79 -0.12
N ASP A 25 -13.85 4.54 -0.98
CA ASP A 25 -14.71 5.64 -0.57
C ASP A 25 -15.98 5.14 0.13
N ASP A 26 -16.57 4.05 -0.32
CA ASP A 26 -17.70 3.41 0.34
C ASP A 26 -17.33 2.90 1.74
N ILE A 27 -16.19 2.19 1.82
CA ILE A 27 -15.65 1.70 3.09
C ILE A 27 -15.43 2.87 4.05
N ARG A 28 -14.77 3.94 3.58
CA ARG A 28 -14.50 5.10 4.42
C ARG A 28 -15.78 5.81 4.86
N SER A 29 -16.73 6.00 3.95
CA SER A 29 -18.00 6.70 4.22
C SER A 29 -18.84 5.96 5.25
N LYS A 30 -18.83 4.62 5.24
CA LYS A 30 -19.52 3.80 6.25
C LYS A 30 -18.92 3.92 7.65
N ASN A 31 -17.60 4.11 7.74
CA ASN A 31 -16.89 4.17 9.01
C ASN A 31 -16.70 5.60 9.54
N GLU A 32 -16.69 6.60 8.66
CA GLU A 32 -16.45 8.01 8.99
C GLU A 32 -17.50 8.94 8.33
N PRO A 33 -18.81 8.75 8.61
CA PRO A 33 -19.88 9.46 7.89
C PRO A 33 -19.91 10.97 8.15
N THR A 34 -19.37 11.42 9.29
CA THR A 34 -19.39 12.82 9.70
C THR A 34 -18.26 13.65 9.08
N SER A 35 -17.31 13.03 8.39
CA SER A 35 -16.14 13.73 7.89
C SER A 35 -16.34 14.18 6.44
N THR A 36 -16.14 15.47 6.19
CA THR A 36 -16.07 16.03 4.83
C THR A 36 -14.75 15.59 4.19
N HIS A 37 -14.81 14.61 3.32
CA HIS A 37 -13.61 14.04 2.70
C HIS A 37 -13.36 14.63 1.31
N VAL A 38 -12.09 14.89 1.02
CA VAL A 38 -11.67 15.19 -0.35
C VAL A 38 -11.80 13.91 -1.20
N PRO A 39 -12.23 14.00 -2.47
CA PRO A 39 -12.32 12.85 -3.36
C PRO A 39 -11.01 12.07 -3.43
N THR A 40 -11.14 10.75 -3.40
CA THR A 40 -10.02 9.83 -3.49
C THR A 40 -9.48 9.81 -4.91
N ARG A 41 -8.16 9.72 -5.04
CA ARG A 41 -7.50 9.55 -6.34
C ARG A 41 -6.36 8.57 -6.20
N VAL A 42 -6.07 7.80 -7.24
CA VAL A 42 -4.81 7.06 -7.31
C VAL A 42 -3.65 8.06 -7.41
N GLN A 43 -2.69 7.92 -6.49
CA GLN A 43 -1.46 8.71 -6.45
C GLN A 43 -0.35 8.06 -7.27
N ARG A 44 -0.17 6.75 -7.09
CA ARG A 44 0.80 5.93 -7.81
C ARG A 44 0.29 4.51 -7.99
N SER A 45 0.74 3.88 -9.06
CA SER A 45 0.59 2.45 -9.33
C SER A 45 1.95 1.88 -9.71
N LEU A 46 2.40 0.85 -8.99
CA LEU A 46 3.69 0.21 -9.17
C LEU A 46 3.47 -1.27 -9.46
N LEU A 47 3.95 -1.74 -10.60
CA LEU A 47 4.01 -3.16 -10.90
C LEU A 47 5.29 -3.73 -10.27
N MET A 48 5.14 -4.61 -9.29
CA MET A 48 6.29 -5.23 -8.60
C MET A 48 6.75 -6.51 -9.27
N SER A 49 5.80 -7.25 -9.85
CA SER A 49 6.01 -8.49 -10.61
C SER A 49 4.80 -8.69 -11.52
N SER A 50 4.84 -9.69 -12.41
CA SER A 50 3.68 -10.10 -13.21
C SER A 50 2.42 -10.33 -12.36
N ASP A 51 2.60 -10.75 -11.12
CA ASP A 51 1.51 -11.20 -10.26
C ASP A 51 1.02 -10.12 -9.30
N TYR A 52 1.83 -9.10 -9.01
CA TYR A 52 1.55 -8.15 -7.94
C TYR A 52 1.68 -6.71 -8.40
N MET A 53 0.61 -5.95 -8.17
CA MET A 53 0.57 -4.50 -8.34
C MET A 53 0.28 -3.81 -7.02
N VAL A 54 0.98 -2.71 -6.75
CA VAL A 54 0.78 -1.88 -5.56
C VAL A 54 0.19 -0.54 -6.00
N VAL A 55 -0.92 -0.17 -5.40
CA VAL A 55 -1.65 1.07 -5.68
C VAL A 55 -1.68 1.92 -4.41
N SER A 56 -1.16 3.14 -4.50
CA SER A 56 -1.23 4.12 -3.43
C SER A 56 -2.37 5.09 -3.70
N LEU A 57 -3.28 5.24 -2.73
CA LEU A 57 -4.38 6.20 -2.80
C LEU A 57 -4.00 7.52 -2.13
N ALA A 58 -4.28 8.64 -2.80
CA ALA A 58 -4.27 9.96 -2.22
C ALA A 58 -5.64 10.29 -1.65
N ASN A 59 -5.66 11.17 -0.64
CA ASN A 59 -6.85 11.67 0.05
C ASN A 59 -7.70 10.63 0.79
N ASN A 60 -7.35 9.35 0.71
CA ASN A 60 -7.97 8.27 1.49
C ASN A 60 -6.89 7.50 2.25
N ARG A 61 -6.97 7.58 3.58
CA ARG A 61 -6.02 6.96 4.50
C ARG A 61 -6.73 5.99 5.46
N PHE A 62 -7.93 5.57 5.10
CA PHE A 62 -8.76 4.72 5.93
C PHE A 62 -8.05 3.40 6.21
N CYS A 63 -7.91 3.02 7.48
CA CYS A 63 -7.25 1.79 7.88
C CYS A 63 -8.20 0.82 8.55
N PHE A 64 -8.28 -0.40 8.02
CA PHE A 64 -9.11 -1.47 8.59
C PHE A 64 -8.68 -1.90 9.99
N LYS A 65 -7.39 -1.81 10.32
CA LYS A 65 -6.91 -2.18 11.65
C LYS A 65 -7.38 -1.19 12.72
N LYS A 66 -7.40 0.10 12.38
CA LYS A 66 -7.79 1.18 13.30
C LYS A 66 -9.29 1.46 13.25
N GLY A 67 -9.96 1.13 12.15
CA GLY A 67 -11.33 1.53 11.87
C GLY A 67 -11.48 3.02 11.57
N VAL A 68 -10.37 3.74 11.39
CA VAL A 68 -10.30 5.19 11.13
C VAL A 68 -9.12 5.53 10.23
N SER A 69 -9.13 6.72 9.65
CA SER A 69 -8.09 7.27 8.81
C SER A 69 -6.81 7.59 9.60
N HIS A 70 -5.64 7.22 9.06
CA HIS A 70 -4.35 7.59 9.65
C HIS A 70 -4.07 9.10 9.55
N LYS A 71 -3.39 9.66 10.57
CA LYS A 71 -3.06 11.09 10.65
C LYS A 71 -1.86 11.50 9.79
N SER A 72 -0.82 10.66 9.72
CA SER A 72 0.50 11.01 9.16
C SER A 72 0.90 10.13 7.97
N ASN A 73 0.82 8.81 8.14
CA ASN A 73 1.12 7.83 7.10
C ASN A 73 -0.16 7.38 6.38
N GLY A 74 -0.02 6.84 5.17
CA GLY A 74 -1.15 6.40 4.35
C GLY A 74 -1.32 4.87 4.35
N VAL A 75 -2.29 4.42 3.57
CA VAL A 75 -2.48 3.02 3.22
C VAL A 75 -2.13 2.81 1.75
N TYR A 76 -1.78 1.56 1.42
CA TYR A 76 -1.61 1.14 0.04
C TYR A 76 -2.34 -0.17 -0.18
N LEU A 77 -2.83 -0.35 -1.39
CA LEU A 77 -3.53 -1.55 -1.82
C LEU A 77 -2.54 -2.41 -2.58
N VAL A 78 -2.60 -3.71 -2.34
CA VAL A 78 -1.85 -4.71 -3.08
C VAL A 78 -2.85 -5.58 -3.81
N ILE A 79 -2.69 -5.65 -5.12
CA ILE A 79 -3.51 -6.43 -6.03
C ILE A 79 -2.71 -7.66 -6.42
N ASN A 80 -3.29 -8.83 -6.17
CA ASN A 80 -2.81 -10.09 -6.68
C ASN A 80 -3.55 -10.39 -7.99
N GLN A 81 -2.83 -10.31 -9.11
CA GLN A 81 -3.38 -10.48 -10.45
C GLN A 81 -3.73 -11.95 -10.76
N LYS A 82 -3.02 -12.91 -10.16
CA LYS A 82 -3.32 -14.35 -10.32
C LYS A 82 -4.64 -14.75 -9.67
N ARG A 83 -4.90 -14.26 -8.46
CA ARG A 83 -6.12 -14.55 -7.70
C ARG A 83 -7.23 -13.52 -7.94
N TRP A 84 -6.88 -12.43 -8.62
CA TRP A 84 -7.75 -11.28 -8.88
C TRP A 84 -8.40 -10.70 -7.61
N VAL A 85 -7.57 -10.51 -6.57
CA VAL A 85 -7.99 -9.95 -5.28
C VAL A 85 -7.14 -8.75 -4.90
N ALA A 86 -7.74 -7.79 -4.21
CA ALA A 86 -7.06 -6.66 -3.58
C ALA A 86 -7.06 -6.80 -2.05
N TYR A 87 -6.01 -6.32 -1.39
CA TYR A 87 -5.99 -6.17 0.07
C TYR A 87 -5.18 -4.95 0.46
N GLN A 88 -5.49 -4.37 1.61
CA GLN A 88 -4.81 -3.22 2.17
C GLN A 88 -3.62 -3.64 3.03
N LYS A 89 -2.57 -2.83 2.95
CA LYS A 89 -1.48 -2.74 3.91
C LYS A 89 -1.27 -1.28 4.34
N CYS A 90 -0.65 -1.09 5.50
CA CYS A 90 -0.36 0.23 6.06
C CYS A 90 1.12 0.56 5.94
N HIS A 91 1.45 1.84 5.75
CA HIS A 91 2.83 2.32 5.85
C HIS A 91 3.29 2.46 7.30
N ASP A 92 2.34 2.55 8.24
CA ASP A 92 2.62 2.79 9.64
C ASP A 92 2.94 1.50 10.39
N VAL A 93 4.23 1.22 10.60
CA VAL A 93 4.70 0.05 11.35
C VAL A 93 4.50 0.21 12.86
N ALA A 94 4.41 1.46 13.37
CA ALA A 94 4.21 1.70 14.79
C ALA A 94 2.75 1.42 15.19
N ASP A 95 1.80 1.90 14.39
CA ASP A 95 0.36 1.69 14.66
C ASP A 95 -0.15 0.35 14.10
N CYS A 96 0.44 -0.16 13.01
CA CYS A 96 -0.07 -1.31 12.25
C CYS A 96 1.07 -2.25 11.80
N PRO A 97 1.81 -2.87 12.74
CA PRO A 97 2.90 -3.80 12.40
C PRO A 97 2.34 -4.99 11.62
N GLU A 98 2.91 -5.22 10.43
CA GLU A 98 2.58 -6.35 9.53
C GLU A 98 1.09 -6.53 9.23
N PHE A 99 0.27 -5.49 9.39
CA PHE A 99 -1.16 -5.61 9.16
C PHE A 99 -1.46 -5.85 7.68
N ARG A 100 -2.32 -6.84 7.43
CA ARG A 100 -2.94 -7.14 6.15
C ARG A 100 -4.45 -7.22 6.37
N SER A 101 -5.22 -6.49 5.57
CA SER A 101 -6.69 -6.59 5.61
C SER A 101 -7.18 -7.91 5.03
N HIS A 102 -8.49 -8.14 5.13
CA HIS A 102 -9.14 -9.16 4.32
C HIS A 102 -8.97 -8.88 2.82
N GLU A 103 -9.12 -9.95 2.04
CA GLU A 103 -9.06 -9.91 0.59
C GLU A 103 -10.42 -9.51 0.01
N PHE A 104 -10.40 -8.58 -0.92
CA PHE A 104 -11.54 -8.11 -1.68
C PHE A 104 -11.45 -8.70 -3.08
N ALA A 105 -12.46 -9.47 -3.48
CA ALA A 105 -12.54 -9.94 -4.85
C ALA A 105 -12.76 -8.74 -5.79
N LEU A 106 -11.97 -8.69 -6.87
CA LEU A 106 -12.16 -7.69 -7.91
C LEU A 106 -13.11 -8.24 -8.99
N PRO A 107 -13.94 -7.39 -9.61
CA PRO A 107 -14.77 -7.79 -10.75
C PRO A 107 -13.92 -8.31 -11.91
N GLU A 108 -14.32 -9.43 -12.51
CA GLU A 108 -13.57 -10.10 -13.57
C GLU A 108 -13.56 -9.31 -14.88
N GLU A 109 -14.56 -8.46 -15.09
CA GLU A 109 -14.67 -7.57 -16.26
C GLU A 109 -13.58 -6.49 -16.26
N LEU A 110 -12.97 -6.23 -15.10
CA LEU A 110 -11.87 -5.27 -14.94
C LEU A 110 -10.49 -5.93 -15.12
N ARG A 111 -10.44 -7.25 -15.36
CA ARG A 111 -9.20 -7.95 -15.59
C ARG A 111 -8.63 -7.55 -16.96
N PRO A 112 -7.36 -7.11 -17.03
CA PRO A 112 -6.74 -6.86 -18.32
C PRO A 112 -6.76 -8.17 -19.14
N PRO A 113 -6.93 -8.07 -20.47
CA PRO A 113 -6.84 -9.24 -21.31
C PRO A 113 -5.50 -9.93 -21.04
N ALA A 114 -5.53 -11.26 -20.89
CA ALA A 114 -4.28 -12.00 -20.88
C ALA A 114 -3.61 -11.71 -22.23
N GLU A 115 -2.44 -11.08 -22.20
CA GLU A 115 -1.54 -11.08 -23.36
C GLU A 115 -1.51 -12.53 -23.84
N PRO A 116 -1.88 -12.83 -25.10
CA PRO A 116 -1.83 -14.20 -25.57
C PRO A 116 -0.39 -14.64 -25.39
N ASP A 117 -0.17 -15.61 -24.50
CA ASP A 117 1.11 -16.31 -24.40
C ASP A 117 1.47 -16.63 -25.85
N ALA A 118 2.57 -16.03 -26.32
CA ALA A 118 3.08 -16.28 -27.66
C ALA A 118 3.14 -17.79 -27.79
N VAL A 119 2.19 -18.35 -28.53
CA VAL A 119 2.13 -19.77 -28.81
C VAL A 119 3.50 -20.10 -29.36
N ALA A 120 4.30 -20.83 -28.57
CA ALA A 120 5.41 -21.57 -29.11
C ALA A 120 4.73 -22.56 -30.07
N GLU A 121 4.66 -22.17 -31.34
CA GLU A 121 4.41 -23.10 -32.42
C GLU A 121 5.65 -23.98 -32.49
N ASP A 122 5.73 -24.94 -31.55
CA ASP A 122 6.65 -26.05 -31.64
C ASP A 122 6.16 -26.90 -32.81
N ALA A 123 6.76 -26.65 -33.96
CA ALA A 123 6.60 -27.42 -35.17
C ALA A 123 6.99 -28.88 -34.89
N ASP A 124 5.99 -29.75 -34.77
CA ASP A 124 6.14 -31.18 -34.98
C ASP A 124 6.51 -31.42 -36.45
N ALA A 125 7.80 -31.39 -36.77
CA ALA A 125 8.36 -31.92 -38.00
C ALA A 125 9.27 -33.11 -37.67
N GLU A 126 8.81 -34.27 -38.12
CA GLU A 126 9.40 -35.60 -37.98
C GLU A 126 10.91 -35.68 -38.31
N GLY A 127 11.57 -36.61 -37.62
CA GLY A 127 13.02 -36.77 -37.62
C GLY A 127 13.68 -37.21 -38.92
N LYS A 128 15.01 -37.07 -38.88
CA LYS A 128 16.00 -37.88 -39.59
C LYS A 128 17.29 -37.86 -38.78
N ASP A 129 17.69 -39.03 -38.33
CA ASP A 129 19.00 -39.29 -37.73
C ASP A 129 20.12 -39.03 -38.75
N ASP A 130 20.94 -38.02 -38.50
CA ASP A 130 22.26 -37.89 -39.14
C ASP A 130 23.34 -38.13 -38.08
N PRO A 131 24.24 -39.13 -38.24
CA PRO A 131 25.29 -39.42 -37.28
C PRO A 131 26.41 -38.38 -37.40
N ILE A 132 26.44 -37.41 -36.49
CA ILE A 132 27.53 -36.44 -36.42
C ILE A 132 28.74 -37.08 -35.73
N SER A 133 29.81 -37.16 -36.52
CA SER A 133 31.14 -37.68 -36.24
C SER A 133 31.76 -37.21 -34.92
N GLN A 134 32.45 -38.14 -34.26
CA GLN A 134 33.22 -38.02 -33.01
C GLN A 134 34.49 -37.14 -33.11
N GLU A 135 34.51 -36.03 -33.86
CA GLU A 135 35.76 -35.28 -34.12
C GLU A 135 35.82 -33.83 -33.61
N LEU A 136 34.94 -33.40 -32.71
CA LEU A 136 35.03 -32.03 -32.15
C LEU A 136 34.78 -31.94 -30.64
N LEU A 137 35.21 -32.94 -29.87
CA LEU A 137 35.14 -32.92 -28.40
C LEU A 137 36.52 -32.81 -27.72
N THR A 138 37.58 -32.50 -28.45
CA THR A 138 38.96 -32.49 -27.91
C THR A 138 39.70 -31.18 -28.16
N GLN A 139 39.03 -30.04 -28.03
CA GLN A 139 39.73 -28.74 -27.89
C GLN A 139 39.35 -28.09 -26.56
N LEU A 140 39.96 -28.67 -25.54
CA LEU A 140 40.16 -28.16 -24.20
C LEU A 140 40.82 -26.77 -24.25
N MET A 141 40.18 -25.77 -23.64
CA MET A 141 40.91 -24.79 -22.83
C MET A 141 40.28 -24.78 -21.42
N PRO A 142 41.08 -24.88 -20.34
CA PRO A 142 40.60 -24.70 -18.99
C PRO A 142 40.42 -23.20 -18.73
N ILE A 143 39.20 -22.77 -18.38
CA ILE A 143 39.00 -21.46 -17.75
C ILE A 143 39.18 -21.71 -16.26
N GLU A 144 40.27 -21.18 -15.72
CA GLU A 144 40.61 -21.21 -14.31
C GLU A 144 39.50 -20.49 -13.51
N ASP A 145 38.99 -21.16 -12.48
CA ASP A 145 38.11 -20.57 -11.46
C ASP A 145 38.87 -19.49 -10.68
N ASP A 146 38.71 -18.23 -11.05
CA ASP A 146 39.08 -17.10 -10.20
C ASP A 146 38.09 -17.00 -9.02
N PRO A 147 38.52 -17.14 -7.75
CA PRO A 147 37.63 -16.92 -6.61
C PRO A 147 37.30 -15.43 -6.51
N VAL A 148 36.05 -15.10 -6.84
CA VAL A 148 35.43 -13.79 -6.60
C VAL A 148 35.61 -13.40 -5.14
N THR A 149 36.53 -12.46 -4.93
CA THR A 149 36.75 -11.82 -3.64
C THR A 149 35.62 -10.82 -3.39
N PRO A 150 34.85 -10.93 -2.30
CA PRO A 150 33.79 -9.96 -2.02
C PRO A 150 34.38 -8.58 -1.65
N PRO A 151 33.81 -7.46 -2.14
CA PRO A 151 34.27 -6.14 -1.77
C PRO A 151 34.02 -5.88 -0.28
N ARG A 152 35.11 -5.61 0.45
CA ARG A 152 35.07 -5.07 1.82
C ARG A 152 34.40 -3.69 1.81
N LEU A 153 33.17 -3.62 2.31
CA LEU A 153 32.58 -2.35 2.71
C LEU A 153 33.33 -1.78 3.93
N PRO A 154 33.62 -0.47 3.97
CA PRO A 154 34.16 0.16 5.16
C PRO A 154 33.12 0.15 6.28
N ILE A 155 33.43 -0.61 7.34
CA ILE A 155 32.75 -0.56 8.62
C ILE A 155 32.91 0.87 9.17
N GLN A 156 31.87 1.69 9.03
CA GLN A 156 31.78 2.93 9.80
C GLN A 156 31.62 2.56 11.27
N ARG A 157 32.71 2.71 12.03
CA ARG A 157 32.73 2.64 13.49
C ARG A 157 31.80 3.72 14.04
N ARG A 158 30.55 3.37 14.35
CA ARG A 158 29.76 4.14 15.31
C ARG A 158 30.37 3.93 16.69
N ALA A 159 31.25 4.85 17.07
CA ALA A 159 31.70 5.00 18.44
C ALA A 159 30.47 5.22 19.32
N SER A 160 30.25 4.26 20.21
CA SER A 160 29.25 4.32 21.26
C SER A 160 29.85 5.05 22.45
N ARG A 161 29.16 6.10 22.89
CA ARG A 161 29.06 6.59 24.28
C ARG A 161 30.34 7.03 25.00
N SER A 162 30.32 8.29 25.41
CA SER A 162 30.72 8.64 26.78
C SER A 162 29.73 9.65 27.37
N ARG A 163 29.22 9.29 28.54
CA ARG A 163 28.49 10.16 29.47
C ARG A 163 29.49 11.15 30.06
N SER A 164 29.08 12.41 30.24
CA SER A 164 29.42 13.17 31.45
C SER A 164 28.77 14.56 31.46
N ALA A 165 28.08 14.82 32.57
CA ALA A 165 28.04 16.08 33.31
C ALA A 165 27.29 17.30 32.72
N SER A 166 26.15 17.61 33.33
CA SER A 166 25.71 18.98 33.68
C SER A 166 26.86 19.75 34.37
N PRO A 167 26.94 21.12 34.35
CA PRO A 167 25.88 21.99 34.91
C PRO A 167 25.78 23.42 34.32
N LEU A 168 24.87 24.20 34.94
CA LEU A 168 24.76 25.67 35.03
C LEU A 168 23.78 26.39 34.08
N ALA A 169 22.82 27.04 34.76
CA ALA A 169 21.85 28.02 34.25
C ALA A 169 22.53 29.33 33.81
N PRO A 170 21.82 30.28 33.16
CA PRO A 170 21.00 31.23 33.94
C PRO A 170 19.67 31.68 33.29
N SER A 171 18.67 31.80 34.18
CA SER A 171 17.85 33.00 34.45
C SER A 171 16.91 33.63 33.39
N ARG A 172 15.65 33.75 33.88
CA ARG A 172 14.79 34.95 33.88
C ARG A 172 13.94 35.27 32.62
N LYS A 173 12.63 35.37 32.92
CA LYS A 173 11.51 35.98 32.18
C LYS A 173 10.87 34.98 31.20
N GLN A 174 9.63 34.53 31.34
CA GLN A 174 8.44 35.28 31.75
C GLN A 174 7.50 34.41 32.59
N ARG A 175 7.17 34.96 33.76
CA ARG A 175 6.10 34.55 34.67
C ARG A 175 5.13 35.72 34.65
N LYS A 176 3.86 35.46 34.30
CA LYS A 176 2.61 36.24 34.51
C LYS A 176 1.65 35.80 33.38
N LEU A 177 0.42 35.35 33.59
CA LEU A 177 -0.49 35.61 34.68
C LEU A 177 -1.52 34.47 34.78
N ARG A 178 -1.60 33.86 35.96
CA ARG A 178 -2.76 33.13 36.48
C ARG A 178 -3.85 34.17 36.77
N ARG A 179 -5.11 33.89 36.42
CA ARG A 179 -6.40 34.40 36.96
C ARG A 179 -7.43 34.33 35.82
N LYS A 180 -8.68 33.93 35.98
CA LYS A 180 -9.48 33.51 37.14
C LYS A 180 -10.76 32.88 36.56
N ARG A 181 -11.34 32.00 37.36
CA ARG A 181 -12.68 31.38 37.28
C ARG A 181 -13.77 32.29 36.67
N HIS A 182 -14.65 31.70 35.88
CA HIS A 182 -16.11 31.91 35.96
C HIS A 182 -16.85 30.74 35.26
N SER A 183 -17.37 29.82 36.09
CA SER A 183 -18.79 29.40 35.99
C SER A 183 -19.62 30.43 36.79
N PRO A 184 -20.96 30.57 36.62
CA PRO A 184 -21.93 29.50 36.34
C PRO A 184 -23.10 29.88 35.39
N GLU A 185 -23.98 28.90 35.13
CA GLU A 185 -25.44 29.00 34.84
C GLU A 185 -25.85 29.82 33.57
N ASP A 186 -26.82 29.44 32.73
CA ASP A 186 -28.17 28.97 33.01
C ASP A 186 -28.88 28.78 31.64
N ARG A 187 -30.00 28.02 31.62
CA ARG A 187 -31.08 28.01 30.60
C ARG A 187 -30.81 27.34 29.26
N SER A 188 -31.75 26.66 28.60
CA SER A 188 -33.10 26.19 28.93
C SER A 188 -33.55 25.34 27.73
N ALA A 189 -34.31 24.29 28.02
CA ALA A 189 -35.49 23.80 27.30
C ALA A 189 -35.54 23.86 25.75
N GLY A 190 -35.75 22.70 25.13
CA GLY A 190 -36.20 22.63 23.75
C GLY A 190 -36.30 21.22 23.16
N GLU A 191 -36.97 20.29 23.84
CA GLU A 191 -37.52 19.09 23.19
C GLU A 191 -38.84 19.45 22.51
N PRO A 192 -39.01 19.15 21.21
CA PRO A 192 -40.32 18.85 20.67
C PRO A 192 -40.40 17.39 20.21
N GLN A 193 -41.33 16.67 20.83
CA GLN A 193 -41.82 15.36 20.41
C GLN A 193 -42.51 15.45 19.04
N PRO A 194 -42.37 14.45 18.17
CA PRO A 194 -43.40 14.14 17.19
C PRO A 194 -44.27 12.97 17.67
N SER A 195 -45.44 13.32 18.19
CA SER A 195 -46.62 12.46 18.25
C SER A 195 -47.15 12.23 16.83
N GLY A 196 -47.37 10.98 16.42
CA GLY A 196 -47.98 10.71 15.11
C GLY A 196 -48.11 9.24 14.69
N SER A 197 -48.99 8.52 15.38
CA SER A 197 -50.00 7.60 14.81
C SER A 197 -49.59 6.54 13.76
N LEU A 198 -49.51 5.30 14.24
CA LEU A 198 -49.76 4.07 13.46
C LEU A 198 -51.27 3.91 13.21
N PRO A 199 -51.69 3.55 11.99
CA PRO A 199 -52.91 2.78 11.80
C PRO A 199 -52.57 1.30 11.61
N GLU A 200 -53.14 0.51 12.50
CA GLU A 200 -53.47 -0.89 12.36
C GLU A 200 -54.41 -1.07 11.17
N LEU A 201 -54.13 -2.01 10.26
CA LEU A 201 -55.11 -2.52 9.32
C LEU A 201 -54.86 -4.02 9.11
N GLN A 202 -55.95 -4.74 9.38
CA GLN A 202 -56.19 -6.18 9.30
C GLN A 202 -56.11 -6.71 7.86
#